data_AF-A0A1M6GLT9-F1
#
_entry.id   AF-A0A1M6GLT9-F1
#
_cell.length_a   1.000
_cell.length_b   1.000
_cell.length_c   1.000
_cell.angle_alpha   90.00
_cell.angle_beta   90.00
_cell.angle_gamma   90.00
#
_symmetry.space_group_name_H-M   'P 1'
#
loop_
_entity.id
_entity.type
_entity.pdbx_description
1 polymer ?
#
loop_
_entity_poly.entity_id
_entity_poly.type
_entity_poly.pdbx_seq_one_letter_code
_entity_poly.pdbx_strand_id
1 'polypeptide(L)'
;MTRLKENDVDQIAATIADYDENLLRMTGCSLKEIARLASGKGADYLVDRSLQVAVIPMTCGQGIIGGFVESVASIITYLGVKAFITESSDAGGVAEAVQRGSDILFMADDDRFVAINIKTGKVSDNGEATGKGYVAGLERMCHGLAGKKVLILGAGPVGSSAALALVRFGAEVTIFDTILTASERLSSTMEKLGCIVQVETDLENSLARHEILVDACPAENIIQLRHITKDTRIAAPGIPLGVQDLGAEQLAAERLLHDPLQIGVATMLWEVL
;
A
#
# COMPACT_ATOMS: atom_id res chain seq x y z
N MET A 1 -3.82 -12.56 4.48
CA MET A 1 -2.89 -11.60 3.87
C MET A 1 -1.89 -12.41 3.04
N THR A 2 -1.34 -11.89 1.93
CA THR A 2 -0.21 -12.59 1.31
C THR A 2 1.03 -12.34 2.14
N ARG A 3 1.64 -13.41 2.63
CA ARG A 3 2.86 -13.35 3.43
C ARG A 3 4.04 -13.10 2.50
N LEU A 4 4.81 -12.06 2.78
CA LEU A 4 6.06 -11.78 2.07
C LEU A 4 7.09 -12.88 2.33
N LYS A 5 8.04 -12.99 1.42
CA LYS A 5 9.25 -13.81 1.52
C LYS A 5 10.44 -12.89 1.80
N GLU A 6 11.54 -13.48 2.28
CA GLU A 6 12.78 -12.76 2.54
C GLU A 6 13.29 -12.00 1.30
N ASN A 7 13.24 -12.64 0.13
CA ASN A 7 13.65 -12.03 -1.14
C ASN A 7 12.74 -10.88 -1.60
N ASP A 8 11.55 -10.73 -1.01
CA ASP A 8 10.68 -9.57 -1.31
C ASP A 8 11.15 -8.32 -0.54
N VAL A 9 11.98 -8.47 0.51
CA VAL A 9 12.30 -7.37 1.44
C VAL A 9 13.79 -7.10 1.61
N ASP A 10 14.66 -8.07 1.36
CA ASP A 10 16.12 -7.99 1.59
C ASP A 10 16.82 -6.79 0.94
N GLN A 11 16.37 -6.34 -0.23
CA GLN A 11 16.97 -5.22 -0.96
C GLN A 11 16.39 -3.84 -0.61
N ILE A 12 15.33 -3.76 0.20
CA ILE A 12 14.61 -2.49 0.45
C ILE A 12 15.55 -1.44 1.06
N ALA A 13 16.30 -1.81 2.09
CA ALA A 13 17.17 -0.88 2.80
C ALA A 13 18.25 -0.28 1.87
N ALA A 14 18.75 -1.06 0.91
CA ALA A 14 19.78 -0.63 -0.03
C ALA A 14 19.23 0.21 -1.19
N THR A 15 17.97 0.04 -1.56
CA THR A 15 17.38 0.60 -2.80
C THR A 15 16.33 1.68 -2.55
N ILE A 16 15.99 1.99 -1.30
CA ILE A 16 14.90 2.93 -0.97
C ILE A 16 15.09 4.33 -1.55
N ALA A 17 16.32 4.82 -1.64
CA ALA A 17 16.61 6.13 -2.23
C ALA A 17 16.34 6.14 -3.75
N ASP A 18 16.83 5.11 -4.46
CA ASP A 18 16.59 4.95 -5.90
C ASP A 18 15.11 4.77 -6.20
N TYR A 19 14.41 4.01 -5.35
CA TYR A 19 12.96 3.84 -5.43
C TYR A 19 12.23 5.18 -5.24
N ASP A 20 12.61 6.00 -4.25
CA ASP A 20 11.97 7.29 -4.03
C ASP A 20 12.23 8.29 -5.18
N GLU A 21 13.42 8.26 -5.78
CA GLU A 21 13.69 9.02 -7.00
C GLU A 21 12.83 8.56 -8.18
N ASN A 22 12.60 7.24 -8.32
CA ASN A 22 11.70 6.70 -9.33
C ASN A 22 10.25 7.14 -9.08
N LEU A 23 9.80 7.14 -7.81
CA LEU A 23 8.49 7.68 -7.42
C LEU A 23 8.34 9.16 -7.81
N LEU A 24 9.38 9.97 -7.55
CA LEU A 24 9.39 11.38 -7.94
C LEU A 24 9.27 11.56 -9.45
N ARG A 25 9.98 10.75 -10.25
CA ARG A 25 9.90 10.80 -11.72
C ARG A 25 8.51 10.38 -12.22
N MET A 26 7.96 9.29 -11.67
CA MET A 26 6.68 8.70 -12.07
C MET A 26 5.46 9.53 -11.64
N THR A 27 5.49 10.08 -10.42
CA THR A 27 4.31 10.69 -9.79
C THR A 27 4.48 12.19 -9.54
N GLY A 28 5.71 12.73 -9.62
CA GLY A 28 6.02 14.07 -9.15
C GLY A 28 5.99 14.21 -7.63
N CYS A 29 5.96 13.10 -6.88
CA CYS A 29 5.94 13.08 -5.43
C CYS A 29 6.90 12.02 -4.88
N SER A 30 7.55 12.36 -3.77
CA SER A 30 8.29 11.41 -2.94
C SER A 30 7.33 10.46 -2.19
N LEU A 31 7.86 9.36 -1.68
CA LEU A 31 7.22 8.40 -0.79
C LEU A 31 6.59 9.11 0.41
N LYS A 32 7.31 10.09 0.96
CA LYS A 32 6.83 10.94 2.05
C LYS A 32 5.59 11.75 1.65
N GLU A 33 5.61 12.34 0.46
CA GLU A 33 4.49 13.15 -0.04
C GLU A 33 3.28 12.30 -0.42
N ILE A 34 3.50 11.11 -0.98
CA ILE A 34 2.45 10.12 -1.25
C ILE A 34 1.78 9.69 0.06
N ALA A 35 2.55 9.29 1.07
CA ALA A 35 2.02 8.88 2.37
C ALA A 35 1.28 10.03 3.10
N ARG A 36 1.78 11.26 2.99
CA ARG A 36 1.09 12.46 3.49
C ARG A 36 -0.25 12.67 2.80
N LEU A 37 -0.29 12.58 1.48
CA LEU A 37 -1.51 12.73 0.70
C LEU A 37 -2.53 11.64 1.06
N ALA A 38 -2.09 10.38 1.15
CA ALA A 38 -2.91 9.24 1.52
C ALA A 38 -3.54 9.37 2.92
N SER A 39 -2.81 9.94 3.89
CA SER A 39 -3.29 10.19 5.24
C SER A 39 -4.16 11.45 5.39
N GLY A 40 -4.36 12.22 4.31
CA GLY A 40 -5.17 13.44 4.31
C GLY A 40 -4.54 14.61 5.08
N LYS A 41 -3.25 14.55 5.39
CA LYS A 41 -2.54 15.60 6.14
C LYS A 41 -2.12 16.75 5.20
N GLY A 42 -2.31 17.99 5.64
CA GLY A 42 -1.94 19.19 4.88
C GLY A 42 -0.43 19.31 4.64
N ALA A 43 -0.01 20.13 3.67
CA ALA A 43 1.40 20.32 3.32
C ALA A 43 2.23 20.90 4.48
N ASP A 44 1.59 21.69 5.33
CA ASP A 44 2.20 22.33 6.50
C ASP A 44 2.30 21.39 7.73
N TYR A 45 1.86 20.13 7.60
CA TYR A 45 1.96 19.17 8.69
C TYR A 45 3.43 18.86 8.98
N LEU A 46 3.88 19.22 10.18
CA LEU A 46 5.24 18.97 10.65
C LEU A 46 5.28 17.67 11.44
N VAL A 47 6.10 16.74 10.97
CA VAL A 47 6.42 15.51 11.73
C VAL A 47 7.32 15.89 12.90
N ASP A 48 6.90 15.53 14.12
CA ASP A 48 7.71 15.69 15.32
C ASP A 48 8.94 14.78 15.22
N ARG A 49 10.12 15.38 15.08
CA ARG A 49 11.40 14.67 14.94
C ARG A 49 11.88 14.02 16.23
N SER A 50 11.21 14.29 17.35
CA SER A 50 11.45 13.60 18.61
C SER A 50 10.77 12.23 18.68
N LEU A 51 9.82 11.94 17.77
CA LEU A 51 9.12 10.67 17.72
C LEU A 51 10.08 9.50 17.54
N GLN A 52 9.82 8.46 18.31
CA GLN A 52 10.56 7.20 18.26
C GLN A 52 9.62 6.03 17.95
N VAL A 53 10.02 5.22 16.97
CA VAL A 53 9.28 4.04 16.52
C VAL A 53 10.05 2.79 16.89
N ALA A 54 9.38 1.83 17.54
CA ALA A 54 9.90 0.49 17.71
C ALA A 54 9.31 -0.44 16.65
N VAL A 55 10.17 -1.23 16.02
CA VAL A 55 9.76 -2.33 15.13
C VAL A 55 10.00 -3.63 15.88
N ILE A 56 8.93 -4.38 16.11
CA ILE A 56 8.93 -5.54 17.00
C ILE A 56 8.83 -6.82 16.18
N PRO A 57 9.83 -7.72 16.26
CA PRO A 57 9.73 -9.05 15.66
C PRO A 57 8.63 -9.86 16.34
N MET A 58 7.83 -10.56 15.55
CA MET A 58 6.77 -11.44 16.06
C MET A 58 7.08 -12.89 15.65
N THR A 59 6.95 -13.82 16.59
CA THR A 59 7.24 -15.25 16.37
C THR A 59 5.98 -16.10 16.22
N CYS A 60 4.80 -15.51 16.44
CA CYS A 60 3.52 -16.19 16.25
C CYS A 60 3.29 -16.61 14.79
N GLY A 61 2.41 -17.59 14.61
CA GLY A 61 2.06 -18.12 13.28
C GLY A 61 3.26 -18.76 12.58
N GLN A 62 3.52 -18.35 11.35
CA GLN A 62 4.66 -18.80 10.55
C GLN A 62 6.01 -18.16 10.96
N GLY A 63 6.04 -17.35 12.03
CA GLY A 63 7.26 -16.83 12.64
C GLY A 63 7.85 -15.63 11.92
N ILE A 64 9.15 -15.44 12.07
CA ILE A 64 9.88 -14.27 11.56
C ILE A 64 10.20 -14.45 10.06
N ILE A 65 10.01 -13.38 9.28
CA ILE A 65 10.54 -13.25 7.92
C ILE A 65 11.89 -12.53 8.01
N GLY A 66 12.95 -13.14 7.51
CA GLY A 66 14.28 -12.51 7.49
C GLY A 66 14.25 -11.16 6.77
N GLY A 67 14.87 -10.14 7.36
CA GLY A 67 14.96 -8.80 6.77
C GLY A 67 13.69 -7.94 6.86
N PHE A 68 12.56 -8.48 7.33
CA PHE A 68 11.29 -7.73 7.36
C PHE A 68 11.34 -6.54 8.34
N VAL A 69 11.76 -6.77 9.58
CA VAL A 69 11.81 -5.71 10.60
C VAL A 69 12.89 -4.66 10.28
N GLU A 70 14.00 -5.10 9.68
CA GLU A 70 15.06 -4.25 9.16
C GLU A 70 14.55 -3.35 8.03
N SER A 71 13.75 -3.90 7.12
CA SER A 71 13.14 -3.15 6.02
C SER A 71 12.16 -2.10 6.52
N VAL A 72 11.25 -2.48 7.44
CA VAL A 72 10.31 -1.55 8.07
C VAL A 72 11.06 -0.42 8.79
N ALA A 73 12.06 -0.74 9.61
CA ALA A 73 12.87 0.25 10.33
C ALA A 73 13.63 1.18 9.36
N SER A 74 14.14 0.65 8.25
CA SER A 74 14.85 1.42 7.23
C SER A 74 13.91 2.40 6.51
N ILE A 75 12.69 1.97 6.16
CA ILE A 75 11.67 2.84 5.55
C ILE A 75 11.32 4.00 6.51
N ILE A 76 11.05 3.69 7.78
CA ILE A 76 10.69 4.70 8.79
C ILE A 76 11.84 5.71 8.98
N THR A 77 13.08 5.21 9.05
CA THR A 77 14.28 6.04 9.17
C THR A 77 14.47 6.93 7.96
N TYR A 78 14.27 6.40 6.75
CA TYR A 78 14.35 7.15 5.50
C TYR A 78 13.32 8.30 5.45
N LEU A 79 12.12 8.08 5.99
CA LEU A 79 11.08 9.12 6.13
C LEU A 79 11.41 10.20 7.17
N GLY A 80 12.55 10.07 7.88
CA GLY A 80 13.06 11.05 8.82
C GLY A 80 12.56 10.87 10.26
N VAL A 81 12.01 9.70 10.60
CA VAL A 81 11.58 9.36 11.97
C VAL A 81 12.55 8.34 12.56
N LYS A 82 12.91 8.49 13.84
CA LYS A 82 13.84 7.55 14.49
C LYS A 82 13.16 6.20 14.66
N ALA A 83 13.78 5.15 14.12
CA ALA A 83 13.33 3.77 14.33
C ALA A 83 14.41 2.94 15.04
N PHE A 84 13.99 1.94 15.80
CA PHE A 84 14.87 0.87 16.28
C PHE A 84 14.12 -0.46 16.29
N ILE A 85 14.86 -1.55 16.24
CA ILE A 85 14.32 -2.92 16.33
C ILE A 85 14.53 -3.39 17.77
N THR A 86 13.52 -4.02 18.34
CA THR A 86 13.63 -4.60 19.69
C THR A 86 14.49 -5.87 19.65
N GLU A 87 15.29 -6.10 20.69
CA GLU A 87 16.05 -7.36 20.83
C GLU A 87 15.09 -8.51 21.17
N SER A 88 14.07 -8.23 21.97
CA SER A 88 13.02 -9.19 22.31
C SER A 88 11.91 -9.20 21.25
N SER A 89 11.28 -10.36 21.07
CA SER A 89 10.09 -10.53 20.23
C SER A 89 8.80 -10.47 21.03
N ASP A 90 7.67 -10.40 20.33
CA ASP A 90 6.32 -10.59 20.87
C ASP A 90 6.02 -9.65 22.05
N ALA A 91 5.41 -10.16 23.13
CA ALA A 91 5.13 -9.37 24.33
C ALA A 91 6.40 -8.80 24.99
N GLY A 92 7.53 -9.50 24.89
CA GLY A 92 8.82 -9.01 25.39
C GLY A 92 9.29 -7.78 24.62
N GLY A 93 9.17 -7.81 23.29
CA GLY A 93 9.49 -6.68 22.43
C GLY A 93 8.57 -5.49 22.66
N VAL A 94 7.26 -5.71 22.87
CA VAL A 94 6.33 -4.64 23.26
C VAL A 94 6.76 -4.00 24.58
N ALA A 95 7.12 -4.81 25.59
CA ALA A 95 7.58 -4.29 26.88
C ALA A 95 8.90 -3.49 26.73
N GLU A 96 9.85 -4.01 25.95
CA GLU A 96 11.12 -3.33 25.65
C GLU A 96 10.88 -1.98 24.95
N ALA A 97 10.02 -1.95 23.94
CA ALA A 97 9.69 -0.74 23.19
C ALA A 97 9.14 0.37 24.11
N VAL A 98 8.23 0.01 25.01
CA VAL A 98 7.64 0.95 25.98
C VAL A 98 8.68 1.40 27.02
N GLN A 99 9.50 0.50 27.55
CA GLN A 99 10.56 0.83 28.50
C GLN A 99 11.61 1.78 27.91
N ARG A 100 11.88 1.66 26.62
CA ARG A 100 12.80 2.53 25.87
C ARG A 100 12.17 3.87 25.45
N GLY A 101 10.87 4.08 25.72
CA GLY A 101 10.18 5.35 25.47
C GLY A 101 9.64 5.51 24.05
N SER A 102 9.34 4.42 23.34
CA SER A 102 8.77 4.49 22.00
C SER A 102 7.38 5.10 21.99
N ASP A 103 7.08 5.87 20.95
CA ASP A 103 5.78 6.51 20.74
C ASP A 103 4.87 5.69 19.85
N ILE A 104 5.47 4.97 18.91
CA ILE A 104 4.79 4.18 17.90
C ILE A 104 5.39 2.79 17.87
N LEU A 105 4.53 1.77 17.78
CA LEU A 105 4.91 0.38 17.64
C LEU A 105 4.52 -0.10 16.25
N PHE A 106 5.45 -0.73 15.55
CA PHE A 106 5.20 -1.50 14.33
C PHE A 106 5.41 -2.98 14.63
N MET A 107 4.43 -3.81 14.28
CA MET A 107 4.51 -5.25 14.47
C MET A 107 3.55 -5.96 13.50
N ALA A 108 3.93 -7.16 13.07
CA ALA A 108 3.14 -7.95 12.13
C ALA A 108 3.07 -9.40 12.56
N ASP A 109 1.87 -9.98 12.55
CA ASP A 109 1.65 -11.42 12.52
C ASP A 109 1.15 -11.86 11.12
N ASP A 110 0.70 -13.11 10.98
CA ASP A 110 0.20 -13.65 9.70
C ASP A 110 -1.10 -12.98 9.22
N ASP A 111 -1.88 -12.40 10.14
CA ASP A 111 -3.21 -11.88 9.90
C ASP A 111 -3.26 -10.35 9.84
N ARG A 112 -2.37 -9.68 10.59
CA ARG A 112 -2.34 -8.24 10.78
C ARG A 112 -0.92 -7.71 10.79
N PHE A 113 -0.73 -6.63 10.04
CA PHE A 113 0.44 -5.77 10.17
C PHE A 113 -0.06 -4.37 10.56
N VAL A 114 0.38 -3.88 11.72
CA VAL A 114 -0.17 -2.66 12.33
C VAL A 114 0.91 -1.68 12.76
N ALA A 115 0.55 -0.41 12.70
CA ALA A 115 1.23 0.68 13.39
C ALA A 115 0.32 1.20 14.50
N ILE A 116 0.85 1.37 15.71
CA ILE A 116 0.07 1.82 16.87
C ILE A 116 0.79 2.97 17.53
N ASN A 117 0.19 4.16 17.54
CA ASN A 117 0.68 5.28 18.33
C ASN A 117 0.13 5.17 19.76
N ILE A 118 0.97 4.78 20.70
CA ILE A 118 0.55 4.50 22.09
C ILE A 118 0.22 5.76 22.88
N LYS A 119 0.67 6.94 22.41
CA LYS A 119 0.31 8.23 23.02
C LYS A 119 -1.09 8.70 22.62
N THR A 120 -1.51 8.43 21.38
CA THR A 120 -2.80 8.92 20.84
C THR A 120 -3.87 7.83 20.74
N GLY A 121 -3.49 6.55 20.80
CA GLY A 121 -4.38 5.42 20.58
C GLY A 121 -4.74 5.19 19.11
N LYS A 122 -4.15 5.95 18.17
CA LYS A 122 -4.35 5.71 16.73
C LYS A 122 -3.72 4.38 16.32
N VAL A 123 -4.45 3.65 15.49
CA VAL A 123 -4.01 2.39 14.88
C VAL A 123 -4.18 2.50 13.37
N SER A 124 -3.16 2.08 12.62
CA SER A 124 -3.22 1.90 11.18
C SER A 124 -2.99 0.43 10.85
N ASP A 125 -3.84 -0.11 9.97
CA ASP A 125 -3.74 -1.46 9.42
C ASP A 125 -3.11 -1.41 8.03
N ASN A 126 -2.17 -2.30 7.76
CA ASN A 126 -1.43 -2.34 6.51
C ASN A 126 -2.33 -2.49 5.28
N GLY A 127 -3.39 -3.31 5.35
CA GLY A 127 -4.30 -3.50 4.22
C GLY A 127 -4.98 -2.20 3.85
N GLU A 128 -5.49 -1.48 4.85
CA GLU A 128 -6.13 -0.18 4.65
C GLU A 128 -5.14 0.88 4.16
N ALA A 129 -3.99 1.01 4.83
CA ALA A 129 -2.97 1.98 4.50
C ALA A 129 -2.38 1.78 3.09
N THR A 130 -2.10 0.52 2.70
CA THR A 130 -1.58 0.19 1.37
C THR A 130 -2.56 0.64 0.28
N GLY A 131 -3.85 0.35 0.42
CA GLY A 131 -4.86 0.77 -0.55
C GLY A 131 -4.89 2.29 -0.74
N LYS A 132 -4.82 3.07 0.35
CA LYS A 132 -4.78 4.54 0.28
C LYS A 132 -3.49 5.06 -0.32
N GLY A 133 -2.35 4.50 0.07
CA GLY A 133 -1.03 4.89 -0.41
C GLY A 133 -0.88 4.71 -1.92
N TYR A 134 -1.26 3.54 -2.42
CA TYR A 134 -1.22 3.24 -3.85
C TYR A 134 -2.17 4.11 -4.66
N VAL A 135 -3.38 4.37 -4.15
CA VAL A 135 -4.32 5.29 -4.83
C VAL A 135 -3.81 6.73 -4.80
N ALA A 136 -3.17 7.18 -3.73
CA ALA A 136 -2.53 8.50 -3.69
C ALA A 136 -1.38 8.60 -4.71
N GLY A 137 -0.55 7.57 -4.85
CA GLY A 137 0.47 7.51 -5.91
C GLY A 137 -0.14 7.52 -7.31
N LEU A 138 -1.20 6.74 -7.52
CA LEU A 138 -1.95 6.67 -8.78
C LEU A 138 -2.59 8.01 -9.16
N GLU A 139 -3.17 8.71 -8.18
CA GLU A 139 -3.72 10.06 -8.34
C GLU A 139 -2.68 11.02 -8.93
N ARG A 140 -1.47 10.95 -8.39
CA ARG A 140 -0.34 11.78 -8.81
C ARG A 140 0.19 11.37 -10.19
N MET A 141 0.37 10.08 -10.43
CA MET A 141 0.76 9.50 -11.73
C MET A 141 -0.24 9.82 -12.86
N CYS A 142 -1.52 9.93 -12.53
CA CYS A 142 -2.59 10.26 -13.47
C CYS A 142 -2.84 11.77 -13.61
N HIS A 143 -2.18 12.62 -12.81
CA HIS A 143 -2.47 14.06 -12.71
C HIS A 143 -3.95 14.35 -12.41
N GLY A 144 -4.53 13.57 -11.49
CA GLY A 144 -5.96 13.63 -11.15
C GLY A 144 -6.73 12.39 -11.60
N LEU A 145 -7.67 11.95 -10.77
CA LEU A 145 -8.58 10.82 -11.03
C LEU A 145 -10.04 11.24 -11.14
N ALA A 146 -10.39 12.50 -10.90
CA ALA A 146 -11.75 12.99 -11.01
C ALA A 146 -12.36 12.69 -12.40
N GLY A 147 -13.49 11.97 -12.42
CA GLY A 147 -14.19 11.53 -13.63
C GLY A 147 -13.48 10.45 -14.44
N LYS A 148 -12.36 9.91 -13.96
CA LYS A 148 -11.63 8.85 -14.66
C LYS A 148 -12.15 7.48 -14.26
N LYS A 149 -12.23 6.58 -15.24
CA LYS A 149 -12.65 5.19 -15.03
C LYS A 149 -11.47 4.37 -14.53
N VAL A 150 -11.63 3.77 -13.35
CA VAL A 150 -10.60 2.96 -12.70
C VAL A 150 -11.15 1.58 -12.41
N LEU A 151 -10.44 0.55 -12.88
CA LEU A 151 -10.75 -0.84 -12.58
C LEU A 151 -9.90 -1.31 -11.41
N ILE A 152 -10.54 -1.83 -10.37
CA ILE A 152 -9.89 -2.51 -9.25
C ILE A 152 -10.01 -4.01 -9.45
N LEU A 153 -8.87 -4.69 -9.38
CA LEU A 153 -8.77 -6.15 -9.34
C LEU A 153 -8.52 -6.57 -7.90
N GLY A 154 -9.49 -7.28 -7.32
CA GLY A 154 -9.47 -7.76 -5.95
C GLY A 154 -10.29 -6.88 -5.00
N ALA A 155 -11.24 -7.48 -4.29
CA ALA A 155 -12.12 -6.87 -3.31
C ALA A 155 -11.73 -7.22 -1.86
N GLY A 156 -10.45 -7.59 -1.64
CA GLY A 156 -9.87 -7.81 -0.31
C GLY A 156 -9.66 -6.51 0.49
N PRO A 157 -8.92 -6.56 1.62
CA PRO A 157 -8.67 -5.37 2.46
C PRO A 157 -8.05 -4.19 1.70
N VAL A 158 -7.02 -4.46 0.89
CA VAL A 158 -6.34 -3.44 0.07
C VAL A 158 -7.27 -2.85 -0.98
N GLY A 159 -7.92 -3.71 -1.78
CA GLY A 159 -8.85 -3.27 -2.82
C GLY A 159 -10.07 -2.51 -2.27
N SER A 160 -10.58 -2.92 -1.10
CA SER A 160 -11.67 -2.22 -0.40
C SER A 160 -11.27 -0.81 0.00
N SER A 161 -10.07 -0.65 0.56
CA SER A 161 -9.53 0.67 0.91
C SER A 161 -9.24 1.52 -0.32
N ALA A 162 -8.69 0.91 -1.37
CA ALA A 162 -8.45 1.57 -2.65
C ALA A 162 -9.77 2.10 -3.27
N ALA A 163 -10.85 1.32 -3.25
CA ALA A 163 -12.16 1.76 -3.75
C ALA A 163 -12.65 3.01 -3.04
N LEU A 164 -12.54 3.06 -1.71
CA LEU A 164 -12.93 4.24 -0.93
C LEU A 164 -12.04 5.45 -1.24
N ALA A 165 -10.73 5.25 -1.37
CA ALA A 165 -9.79 6.32 -1.73
C ALA A 165 -10.07 6.86 -3.15
N LEU A 166 -10.33 5.98 -4.12
CA LEU A 166 -10.64 6.35 -5.51
C LEU A 166 -11.90 7.21 -5.60
N VAL A 167 -12.97 6.81 -4.92
CA VAL A 167 -14.21 7.62 -4.88
C VAL A 167 -13.97 8.98 -4.24
N ARG A 168 -13.13 9.08 -3.20
CA ARG A 168 -12.75 10.37 -2.60
C ARG A 168 -11.98 11.29 -3.54
N PHE A 169 -11.18 10.73 -4.46
CA PHE A 169 -10.55 11.48 -5.55
C PHE A 169 -11.49 11.74 -6.74
N GLY A 170 -12.74 11.29 -6.67
CA GLY A 170 -13.78 11.52 -7.68
C GLY A 170 -13.71 10.57 -8.88
N ALA A 171 -13.04 9.42 -8.76
CA ALA A 171 -12.96 8.42 -9.81
C ALA A 171 -14.30 7.69 -10.02
N GLU A 172 -14.54 7.23 -11.25
CA GLU A 172 -15.57 6.26 -11.58
C GLU A 172 -15.00 4.85 -11.36
N VAL A 173 -15.47 4.16 -10.31
CA VAL A 173 -14.86 2.90 -9.86
C VAL A 173 -15.64 1.68 -10.34
N THR A 174 -14.92 0.77 -10.99
CA THR A 174 -15.38 -0.59 -11.31
C THR A 174 -14.57 -1.61 -10.52
N ILE A 175 -15.24 -2.60 -9.93
CA ILE A 175 -14.63 -3.63 -9.09
C ILE A 175 -14.81 -4.98 -9.77
N PHE A 176 -13.71 -5.72 -9.87
CA PHE A 176 -13.71 -7.13 -10.23
C PHE A 176 -13.01 -7.94 -9.14
N ASP A 177 -13.60 -9.08 -8.80
CA ASP A 177 -12.98 -10.11 -7.97
C ASP A 177 -13.40 -11.47 -8.52
N THR A 178 -12.49 -12.43 -8.50
CA THR A 178 -12.78 -13.83 -8.85
C THR A 178 -13.92 -14.44 -8.04
N ILE A 179 -14.13 -13.95 -6.82
CA ILE A 179 -15.24 -14.30 -5.95
C ILE A 179 -16.27 -13.17 -6.05
N LEU A 180 -17.28 -13.36 -6.89
CA LEU A 180 -18.33 -12.35 -7.16
C LEU A 180 -18.93 -11.75 -5.88
N THR A 181 -19.20 -12.58 -4.88
CA THR A 181 -19.78 -12.13 -3.60
C THR A 181 -18.88 -11.17 -2.83
N ALA A 182 -17.57 -11.18 -3.05
CA ALA A 182 -16.64 -10.21 -2.48
C ALA A 182 -16.86 -8.82 -3.10
N SER A 183 -16.96 -8.75 -4.44
CA SER A 183 -17.29 -7.51 -5.16
C SER A 183 -18.67 -6.96 -4.75
N GLU A 184 -19.67 -7.83 -4.65
CA GLU A 184 -21.02 -7.44 -4.19
C GLU A 184 -21.02 -6.91 -2.75
N ARG A 185 -20.25 -7.54 -1.85
CA ARG A 185 -20.10 -7.08 -0.47
C ARG A 185 -19.44 -5.70 -0.40
N LEU A 186 -18.38 -5.49 -1.18
CA LEU A 186 -17.70 -4.20 -1.27
C LEU A 186 -18.65 -3.15 -1.84
N SER A 187 -19.35 -3.44 -2.94
CA SER A 187 -20.35 -2.54 -3.52
C SER A 187 -21.44 -2.16 -2.52
N SER A 188 -21.98 -3.14 -1.78
CA SER A 188 -22.98 -2.90 -0.73
C SER A 188 -22.43 -2.04 0.41
N THR A 189 -21.15 -2.17 0.73
CA THR A 189 -20.48 -1.34 1.75
C THR A 189 -20.32 0.09 1.25
N MET A 190 -19.92 0.27 -0.01
CA MET A 190 -19.78 1.58 -0.65
C MET A 190 -21.13 2.30 -0.75
N GLU A 191 -22.19 1.59 -1.11
CA GLU A 191 -23.55 2.16 -1.20
C GLU A 191 -24.03 2.69 0.16
N LYS A 192 -23.76 1.97 1.25
CA LYS A 192 -24.06 2.43 2.63
C LYS A 192 -23.29 3.70 3.01
N LEU A 193 -22.14 3.95 2.38
CA LEU A 193 -21.35 5.18 2.54
C LEU A 193 -21.78 6.28 1.56
N GLY A 194 -22.85 6.08 0.79
CA GLY A 194 -23.33 7.02 -0.23
C GLY A 194 -22.47 7.07 -1.49
N CYS A 195 -21.61 6.06 -1.69
CA CYS A 195 -20.72 5.96 -2.83
C CYS A 195 -21.27 4.96 -3.86
N ILE A 196 -21.17 5.29 -5.15
CA ILE A 196 -21.60 4.41 -6.24
C ILE A 196 -20.36 3.80 -6.88
N VAL A 197 -20.34 2.47 -6.98
CA VAL A 197 -19.31 1.69 -7.66
C VAL A 197 -19.99 0.63 -8.54
N GLN A 198 -19.33 0.21 -9.60
CA GLN A 198 -19.84 -0.82 -10.51
C GLN A 198 -19.18 -2.16 -10.20
N VAL A 199 -19.97 -3.25 -10.23
CA VAL A 199 -19.44 -4.62 -10.15
C VAL A 199 -19.34 -5.17 -11.57
N GLU A 200 -18.18 -5.69 -11.92
CA GLU A 200 -17.91 -6.34 -13.20
C GLU A 200 -17.78 -7.86 -13.03
N THR A 201 -18.21 -8.59 -14.06
CA THR A 201 -18.18 -10.05 -14.13
C THR A 201 -17.37 -10.58 -15.31
N ASP A 202 -17.12 -9.75 -16.32
CA ASP A 202 -16.31 -10.06 -17.49
C ASP A 202 -14.95 -9.34 -17.40
N LEU A 203 -13.96 -10.02 -16.82
CA LEU A 203 -12.62 -9.48 -16.61
C LEU A 203 -11.94 -9.05 -17.91
N GLU A 204 -11.98 -9.89 -18.92
CA GLU A 204 -11.25 -9.68 -20.18
C GLU A 204 -11.75 -8.41 -20.89
N ASN A 205 -13.07 -8.27 -20.98
CA ASN A 205 -13.68 -7.10 -21.60
C ASN A 205 -13.48 -5.84 -20.75
N SER A 206 -13.44 -5.97 -19.43
CA SER A 206 -13.17 -4.83 -18.55
C SER A 206 -11.73 -4.34 -18.65
N LEU A 207 -10.75 -5.25 -18.66
CA LEU A 207 -9.34 -4.92 -18.87
C LEU A 207 -9.12 -4.24 -20.23
N ALA A 208 -9.85 -4.65 -21.27
CA ALA A 208 -9.77 -4.02 -22.59
C ALA A 208 -10.33 -2.58 -22.65
N ARG A 209 -11.18 -2.19 -21.69
CA ARG A 209 -11.86 -0.87 -21.68
C ARG A 209 -11.31 0.10 -20.64
N HIS A 210 -10.41 -0.34 -19.77
CA HIS A 210 -9.84 0.48 -18.71
C HIS A 210 -8.36 0.75 -18.96
N GLU A 211 -7.97 2.01 -18.85
CA GLU A 211 -6.57 2.44 -18.94
C GLU A 211 -5.94 2.65 -17.56
N ILE A 212 -6.74 2.73 -16.50
CA ILE A 212 -6.26 2.96 -15.13
C ILE A 212 -6.68 1.79 -14.27
N LEU A 213 -5.68 1.09 -13.72
CA LEU A 213 -5.87 -0.18 -13.03
C LEU A 213 -5.30 -0.10 -11.61
N VAL A 214 -5.99 -0.71 -10.66
CA VAL A 214 -5.46 -1.05 -9.33
C VAL A 214 -5.46 -2.56 -9.20
N ASP A 215 -4.27 -3.16 -9.09
CA ASP A 215 -4.10 -4.60 -8.92
C ASP A 215 -3.76 -4.95 -7.46
N ALA A 216 -4.79 -5.30 -6.70
CA ALA A 216 -4.69 -5.73 -5.31
C ALA A 216 -4.81 -7.25 -5.16
N CYS A 217 -4.46 -8.02 -6.20
CA CYS A 217 -4.55 -9.47 -6.21
C CYS A 217 -3.21 -10.14 -5.87
N PRO A 218 -3.23 -11.29 -5.19
CA PRO A 218 -2.02 -12.07 -4.91
C PRO A 218 -1.78 -13.13 -6.00
N ALA A 219 -1.78 -12.72 -7.27
CA ALA A 219 -1.66 -13.65 -8.39
C ALA A 219 -0.95 -12.99 -9.57
N GLU A 220 -0.17 -13.80 -10.29
CA GLU A 220 0.61 -13.38 -11.45
C GLU A 220 -0.23 -13.39 -12.74
N ASN A 221 0.22 -12.67 -13.76
CA ASN A 221 -0.30 -12.77 -15.13
C ASN A 221 -1.82 -12.52 -15.31
N ILE A 222 -2.42 -11.74 -14.40
CA ILE A 222 -3.80 -11.25 -14.50
C ILE A 222 -3.89 -10.22 -15.64
N ILE A 223 -2.93 -9.30 -15.69
CA ILE A 223 -2.86 -8.23 -16.68
C ILE A 223 -1.81 -8.62 -17.74
N GLN A 224 -2.28 -9.13 -18.87
CA GLN A 224 -1.46 -9.59 -19.97
C GLN A 224 -1.09 -8.45 -20.93
N LEU A 225 -0.05 -8.64 -21.75
CA LEU A 225 0.45 -7.64 -22.70
C LEU A 225 -0.64 -7.02 -23.58
N ARG A 226 -1.62 -7.82 -24.01
CA ARG A 226 -2.74 -7.36 -24.86
C ARG A 226 -3.67 -6.35 -24.18
N HIS A 227 -3.64 -6.24 -22.85
CA HIS A 227 -4.42 -5.27 -22.07
C HIS A 227 -3.68 -3.94 -21.91
N ILE A 228 -2.40 -3.86 -22.29
CA ILE A 228 -1.54 -2.70 -22.05
C ILE A 228 -1.45 -1.86 -23.31
N THR A 229 -1.90 -0.61 -23.19
CA THR A 229 -1.74 0.43 -24.20
C THR A 229 -0.64 1.41 -23.77
N LYS A 230 -0.38 2.43 -24.60
CA LYS A 230 0.53 3.53 -24.25
C LYS A 230 -0.02 4.43 -23.12
N ASP A 231 -1.33 4.37 -22.89
CA ASP A 231 -2.04 5.21 -21.92
C ASP A 231 -2.32 4.46 -20.60
N THR A 232 -2.12 3.14 -20.59
CA THR A 232 -2.29 2.30 -19.41
C THR A 232 -1.37 2.74 -18.27
N ARG A 233 -1.94 2.88 -17.07
CA ARG A 233 -1.29 3.20 -15.79
C ARG A 233 -1.80 2.25 -14.72
N ILE A 234 -0.88 1.66 -13.95
CA ILE A 234 -1.21 0.58 -13.02
C ILE A 234 -0.60 0.89 -11.65
N ALA A 235 -1.42 0.78 -10.61
CA ALA A 235 -0.98 0.71 -9.22
C ALA A 235 -1.18 -0.72 -8.71
N ALA A 236 -0.09 -1.45 -8.49
CA ALA A 236 -0.11 -2.89 -8.22
C ALA A 236 0.53 -3.21 -6.87
N PRO A 237 -0.18 -3.08 -5.74
CA PRO A 237 0.31 -3.56 -4.45
C PRO A 237 0.37 -5.10 -4.32
N GLY A 238 -0.22 -5.84 -5.27
CA GLY A 238 -0.21 -7.29 -5.27
C GLY A 238 1.19 -7.90 -5.28
N ILE A 239 1.42 -8.88 -4.41
CA ILE A 239 2.61 -9.73 -4.41
C ILE A 239 2.15 -11.18 -4.58
N PRO A 240 2.66 -11.92 -5.59
CA PRO A 240 3.52 -11.45 -6.68
C PRO A 240 2.80 -10.46 -7.62
N LEU A 241 3.56 -9.76 -8.47
CA LEU A 241 3.04 -8.78 -9.42
C LEU A 241 2.08 -9.43 -10.44
N GLY A 242 0.86 -8.91 -10.57
CA GLY A 242 -0.14 -9.46 -11.50
C GLY A 242 0.01 -9.03 -12.97
N VAL A 243 0.95 -8.12 -13.27
CA VAL A 243 1.31 -7.74 -14.63
C VAL A 243 2.29 -8.76 -15.20
N GLN A 244 2.02 -9.27 -16.41
CA GLN A 244 2.94 -10.14 -17.14
C GLN A 244 4.29 -9.44 -17.39
N ASP A 245 5.41 -10.14 -17.27
CA ASP A 245 6.78 -9.60 -17.38
C ASP A 245 6.99 -8.67 -18.59
N LEU A 246 6.66 -9.12 -19.81
CA LEU A 246 6.78 -8.29 -21.03
C LEU A 246 5.92 -7.01 -20.97
N GLY A 247 4.79 -7.08 -20.26
CA GLY A 247 3.92 -5.94 -20.01
C GLY A 247 4.52 -4.96 -19.01
N ALA A 248 5.16 -5.47 -17.95
CA ALA A 248 5.88 -4.65 -16.98
C ALA A 248 7.03 -3.88 -17.65
N GLU A 249 7.78 -4.53 -18.56
CA GLU A 249 8.80 -3.87 -19.37
C GLU A 249 8.21 -2.75 -20.26
N GLN A 250 7.06 -2.99 -20.90
CA GLN A 250 6.40 -2.00 -21.77
C GLN A 250 5.83 -0.79 -21.01
N LEU A 251 5.33 -0.98 -19.78
CA LEU A 251 4.82 0.12 -18.96
C LEU A 251 5.91 1.18 -18.69
N ALA A 252 7.18 0.77 -18.72
CA ALA A 252 8.33 1.56 -18.29
C ALA A 252 8.20 2.00 -16.82
N ALA A 253 9.29 2.51 -16.25
CA ALA A 253 9.34 2.92 -14.83
C ALA A 253 8.35 4.04 -14.44
N GLU A 254 7.63 4.61 -15.40
CA GLU A 254 6.76 5.78 -15.22
C GLU A 254 5.25 5.45 -15.19
N ARG A 255 4.83 4.21 -15.47
CA ARG A 255 3.40 3.84 -15.54
C ARG A 255 3.00 2.62 -14.72
N LEU A 256 3.94 2.06 -13.98
CA LEU A 256 3.72 0.95 -13.06
C LEU A 256 4.22 1.33 -11.66
N LEU A 257 3.28 1.60 -10.77
CA LEU A 257 3.54 1.81 -9.36
C LEU A 257 3.48 0.45 -8.65
N HIS A 258 4.63 -0.05 -8.21
CA HIS A 258 4.76 -1.33 -7.54
C HIS A 258 5.95 -1.32 -6.56
N ASP A 259 5.71 -1.81 -5.35
CA ASP A 259 6.69 -2.10 -4.32
C ASP A 259 6.15 -3.11 -3.30
N PRO A 260 7.01 -3.93 -2.69
CA PRO A 260 6.57 -4.98 -1.77
C PRO A 260 6.12 -4.46 -0.39
N LEU A 261 6.54 -3.27 0.04
CA LEU A 261 6.36 -2.85 1.44
C LEU A 261 6.40 -1.32 1.70
N GLN A 262 7.18 -0.58 0.92
CA GLN A 262 7.55 0.82 1.13
C GLN A 262 6.33 1.75 1.25
N ILE A 263 5.40 1.75 0.28
CA ILE A 263 4.22 2.64 0.29
C ILE A 263 3.28 2.31 1.45
N GLY A 264 3.08 1.02 1.72
CA GLY A 264 2.25 0.55 2.84
C GLY A 264 2.78 1.07 4.17
N VAL A 265 4.05 0.80 4.48
CA VAL A 265 4.70 1.26 5.73
C VAL A 265 4.71 2.78 5.85
N ALA A 266 5.04 3.49 4.77
CA ALA A 266 5.04 4.93 4.77
C ALA A 266 3.64 5.48 5.11
N THR A 267 2.60 4.93 4.48
CA THR A 267 1.22 5.36 4.73
C THR A 267 0.79 5.03 6.16
N MET A 268 1.12 3.84 6.67
CA MET A 268 0.81 3.45 8.05
C MET A 268 1.41 4.41 9.07
N LEU A 269 2.70 4.75 8.89
CA LEU A 269 3.39 5.72 9.75
C LEU A 269 2.64 7.04 9.71
N TRP A 270 2.38 7.58 8.51
CA TRP A 270 1.71 8.86 8.34
C TRP A 270 0.29 8.89 8.89
N GLU A 271 -0.47 7.80 8.88
CA GLU A 271 -1.81 7.75 9.49
C GLU A 271 -1.78 7.89 11.01
N VAL A 272 -0.78 7.30 11.67
CA VAL A 272 -0.67 7.32 13.13
C VAL A 272 0.08 8.53 13.70
N LEU A 273 0.67 9.36 12.84
CA LEU A 273 1.13 10.72 13.18
C LEU A 273 -0.07 11.64 13.52
#